data_AF-A0A061AB51-F1
#
_entry.id   AF-A0A061AB51-F1
#
_cell.length_a   1.000
_cell.length_b   1.000
_cell.length_c   1.000
_cell.angle_alpha   90.00
_cell.angle_beta   90.00
_cell.angle_gamma   90.00
#
_symmetry.space_group_name_H-M   'P 1'
#
loop_
_entity.id
_entity.type
_entity.pdbx_description
1 polymer ?
#
loop_
_entity_poly.entity_id
_entity_poly.type
_entity_poly.pdbx_seq_one_letter_code
_entity_poly.pdbx_strand_id
1 'polypeptide(L)'
;MLDCRTCFLCQYLESAHPLMDDEQYLRMEGLAKDFEKGLGPKLQWYLKLKSWWATNYVSDWWEEYIYLRGRGPIMVNSNYYAM
;
A
#
# COMPACT_ATOMS: atom_id res chain seq x y z
N MET A 1 -9.08 12.26 18.48
CA MET A 1 -8.51 11.01 17.95
C MET A 1 -8.79 10.99 16.46
N LEU A 2 -7.87 11.51 15.65
CA LEU A 2 -8.05 11.57 14.20
C LEU A 2 -8.00 10.14 13.64
N ASP A 3 -8.94 9.81 12.77
CA ASP A 3 -9.09 8.47 12.22
C ASP A 3 -7.85 8.11 11.39
N CYS A 4 -7.21 6.97 11.71
CA CYS A 4 -5.96 6.52 11.09
C CYS A 4 -6.06 6.43 9.54
N ARG A 5 -7.28 6.31 8.99
CA ARG A 5 -7.55 6.24 7.54
C ARG A 5 -7.25 7.55 6.81
N THR A 6 -7.64 8.68 7.39
CA THR A 6 -7.47 9.99 6.76
C THR A 6 -5.98 10.38 6.73
N CYS A 7 -5.21 9.98 7.75
CA CYS A 7 -3.77 10.23 7.83
C CYS A 7 -2.97 9.51 6.72
N PHE A 8 -3.26 8.21 6.45
CA PHE A 8 -2.55 7.44 5.43
C PHE A 8 -2.76 8.00 4.01
N LEU A 9 -4.01 8.32 3.65
CA LEU A 9 -4.31 8.86 2.31
C LEU A 9 -3.71 10.25 2.11
N CYS A 10 -3.69 11.09 3.15
CA CYS A 10 -2.99 12.38 3.11
C CYS A 10 -1.49 12.20 2.83
N GLN A 11 -0.82 11.32 3.60
CA GLN A 11 0.61 11.08 3.43
C GLN A 11 0.94 10.47 2.06
N TYR A 12 0.06 9.59 1.55
CA TYR A 12 0.17 9.04 0.20
C TYR A 12 0.12 10.15 -0.86
N LEU A 13 -0.91 11.02 -0.82
CA LEU A 13 -1.07 12.11 -1.79
C LEU A 13 0.11 13.08 -1.75
N GLU A 14 0.59 13.45 -0.57
CA GLU A 14 1.79 14.30 -0.42
C GLU A 14 3.03 13.67 -1.06
N SER A 15 3.25 12.37 -0.86
CA SER A 15 4.40 11.67 -1.43
C SER A 15 4.30 11.47 -2.95
N ALA A 16 3.08 11.37 -3.49
CA ALA A 16 2.82 11.15 -4.91
C ALA A 16 2.81 12.46 -5.72
N HIS A 17 2.47 13.59 -5.08
CA HIS A 17 2.36 14.89 -5.73
C HIS A 17 3.56 15.29 -6.60
N PRO A 18 4.84 15.17 -6.17
CA PRO A 18 5.98 15.57 -7.01
C PRO A 18 6.19 14.72 -8.27
N LEU A 19 5.46 13.61 -8.41
CA LEU A 19 5.54 12.69 -9.56
C LEU A 19 4.41 12.91 -10.57
N MET A 20 3.52 13.87 -10.34
CA MET A 20 2.29 14.08 -11.09
C MET A 20 2.14 15.54 -11.52
N ASP A 21 1.48 15.76 -12.65
CA ASP A 21 0.97 17.09 -13.03
C ASP A 21 -0.33 17.44 -12.27
N ASP A 22 -0.77 18.69 -12.38
CA ASP A 22 -1.93 19.20 -11.67
C ASP A 22 -3.24 18.45 -11.99
N GLU A 23 -3.44 18.02 -13.24
CA GLU A 23 -4.64 17.31 -13.67
C GLU A 23 -4.65 15.88 -13.11
N GLN A 24 -3.49 15.21 -13.17
CA GLN A 24 -3.28 13.90 -12.57
C GLN A 24 -3.47 13.92 -11.06
N TYR A 25 -2.94 14.95 -10.39
CA TYR A 25 -3.06 15.11 -8.95
C TYR A 25 -4.51 15.34 -8.52
N LEU A 26 -5.25 16.23 -9.21
CA LEU A 26 -6.66 16.48 -8.95
C LEU A 26 -7.50 15.20 -9.11
N ARG A 27 -7.21 14.41 -10.16
CA ARG A 27 -7.85 13.11 -10.36
C ARG A 27 -7.51 12.14 -9.22
N MET A 28 -6.26 12.10 -8.78
CA MET A 28 -5.82 11.22 -7.68
C MET A 28 -6.50 11.58 -6.36
N GLU A 29 -6.67 12.87 -6.08
CA GLU A 29 -7.38 13.35 -4.90
C GLU A 29 -8.85 12.89 -4.90
N GLY A 30 -9.52 12.96 -6.06
CA GLY A 30 -10.88 12.44 -6.25
C GLY A 30 -10.97 10.94 -5.96
N LEU A 31 -10.06 10.15 -6.54
CA LEU A 31 -9.99 8.70 -6.31
C LEU A 31 -9.70 8.36 -4.84
N ALA A 32 -8.84 9.12 -4.17
CA ALA A 32 -8.54 8.93 -2.75
C ALA A 32 -9.79 9.20 -1.87
N LYS A 33 -10.56 10.25 -2.16
CA LYS A 33 -11.82 10.56 -1.46
C LYS A 33 -12.88 9.48 -1.68
N ASP A 34 -13.02 8.98 -2.90
CA ASP A 34 -13.95 7.89 -3.22
C ASP A 34 -13.54 6.58 -2.54
N PHE A 35 -12.24 6.29 -2.47
CA PHE A 35 -11.72 5.15 -1.74
C PHE A 35 -11.97 5.26 -0.23
N GLU A 36 -11.71 6.43 0.38
CA GLU A 36 -11.92 6.67 1.81
C GLU A 36 -13.38 6.43 2.23
N LYS A 37 -14.34 6.86 1.40
CA LYS A 37 -15.77 6.75 1.69
C LYS A 37 -16.38 5.42 1.24
N GLY A 38 -15.82 4.79 0.21
CA GLY A 38 -16.34 3.57 -0.40
C GLY A 38 -15.65 2.30 0.09
N LEU A 39 -14.65 1.83 -0.67
CA LEU A 39 -14.01 0.53 -0.46
C LEU A 39 -13.04 0.49 0.73
N GLY A 40 -12.41 1.62 1.05
CA GLY A 40 -11.37 1.73 2.07
C GLY A 40 -11.77 1.19 3.44
N PRO A 41 -12.93 1.56 4.02
CA PRO A 41 -13.36 1.04 5.32
C PRO A 41 -13.53 -0.47 5.35
N LYS A 42 -14.05 -1.06 4.28
CA LYS A 42 -14.26 -2.52 4.16
C LYS A 42 -12.94 -3.27 4.07
N LEU A 43 -12.00 -2.77 3.26
CA LEU A 43 -10.67 -3.36 3.15
C LEU A 43 -9.88 -3.20 4.46
N GLN A 44 -9.95 -2.03 5.09
CA GLN A 44 -9.31 -1.80 6.38
C GLN A 44 -9.87 -2.70 7.48
N TRP A 45 -11.17 -3.01 7.42
CA TRP A 45 -11.78 -3.99 8.33
C TRP A 45 -11.22 -5.40 8.11
N TYR A 46 -11.09 -5.86 6.86
CA TYR A 46 -10.44 -7.14 6.56
C TYR A 46 -8.99 -7.19 7.06
N LEU A 47 -8.23 -6.10 6.92
CA LEU A 47 -6.86 -6.03 7.45
C LEU A 47 -6.82 -6.13 8.97
N LYS A 48 -7.73 -5.46 9.67
CA LYS A 48 -7.87 -5.59 11.13
C LYS A 48 -8.21 -7.02 11.53
N LEU A 49 -9.13 -7.68 10.82
CA LEU A 49 -9.45 -9.08 11.09
C LEU A 49 -8.24 -10.00 10.88
N LYS A 50 -7.49 -9.82 9.78
CA LYS A 50 -6.26 -10.60 9.55
C LYS A 50 -5.24 -10.38 10.66
N SER A 51 -5.13 -9.14 11.17
CA SER A 51 -4.24 -8.82 12.28
C SER A 51 -4.56 -9.49 13.61
N TRP A 52 -5.77 -10.02 13.79
CA TRP A 52 -6.14 -10.74 15.00
C TRP A 52 -5.73 -12.21 14.99
N TRP A 53 -5.51 -12.80 13.82
CA TRP A 53 -5.13 -14.22 13.67
C TRP A 53 -3.69 -14.43 13.24
N ALA A 54 -3.03 -13.40 12.72
CA ALA A 54 -1.63 -13.46 12.37
C ALA A 54 -0.77 -12.82 13.48
N THR A 55 0.33 -13.48 13.84
CA THR A 55 1.37 -12.90 14.70
C THR A 55 2.00 -11.66 14.03
N ASN A 56 2.07 -11.66 12.70
CA ASN A 56 2.30 -10.49 11.87
C ASN A 56 1.46 -10.61 10.59
N TYR A 57 0.48 -9.74 10.41
CA TYR A 57 -0.44 -9.83 9.26
C TYR A 57 0.20 -9.49 7.91
N VAL A 58 1.39 -8.90 7.89
CA VAL A 58 2.10 -8.47 6.67
C VAL A 58 3.07 -9.54 6.18
N SER A 59 3.73 -10.27 7.09
CA SER A 59 4.83 -11.18 6.74
C SER A 59 4.48 -12.22 5.67
N ASP A 60 3.38 -12.95 5.82
CA ASP A 60 3.01 -14.02 4.86
C ASP A 60 2.79 -13.47 3.45
N TRP A 61 2.08 -12.34 3.36
CA TRP A 61 1.81 -11.69 2.08
C TRP A 61 3.06 -11.08 1.48
N TRP A 62 3.91 -10.49 2.31
CA TRP A 62 5.17 -9.93 1.87
C TRP A 62 6.06 -11.01 1.25
N GLU A 63 6.24 -12.14 1.94
CA GLU A 63 7.04 -13.26 1.44
C GLU A 63 6.53 -13.77 0.09
N GLU A 64 5.22 -14.03 0.01
CA GLU A 64 4.63 -14.59 -1.20
C GLU A 64 4.69 -13.60 -2.39
N TYR A 65 4.32 -12.34 -2.18
CA TYR A 65 4.23 -11.38 -3.28
C TYR A 65 5.58 -10.82 -3.71
N ILE A 66 6.46 -10.50 -2.75
CA ILE A 66 7.74 -9.86 -3.07
C ILE A 66 8.76 -10.88 -3.58
N TYR A 67 8.77 -12.10 -3.04
CA TYR A 67 9.80 -13.08 -3.39
C TYR A 67 9.26 -14.22 -4.26
N LEU A 68 8.14 -14.84 -3.88
CA LEU A 68 7.70 -16.09 -4.54
C LEU A 68 6.96 -15.86 -5.86
N ARG A 69 6.31 -14.71 -6.05
CA ARG A 69 5.58 -14.38 -7.28
C ARG A 69 6.45 -13.71 -8.36
N GLY A 70 7.64 -13.25 -8.01
CA GLY A 70 8.58 -12.66 -8.96
C GLY A 70 9.06 -13.69 -9.97
N ARG A 71 8.70 -13.53 -11.25
CA ARG A 71 9.15 -14.42 -12.34
C ARG A 71 10.41 -13.94 -13.06
N GLY A 72 11.01 -12.85 -12.60
CA GLY A 72 12.27 -12.33 -13.13
C GLY A 72 13.48 -13.16 -12.66
N PRO A 73 14.62 -13.05 -13.33
CA PRO A 73 15.85 -13.74 -12.92
C PRO A 73 16.30 -13.23 -11.54
N ILE A 74 16.25 -14.13 -10.54
CA ILE A 74 16.52 -13.83 -9.12
C ILE A 74 17.99 -13.42 -8.90
N MET A 75 18.90 -14.04 -9.67
CA MET A 75 20.35 -13.89 -9.49
C MET A 75 20.88 -12.47 -9.72
N VAL A 76 20.17 -11.61 -10.47
CA VAL A 76 20.65 -10.24 -10.78
C VAL A 76 19.77 -9.17 -10.14
N ASN A 77 18.46 -9.41 -10.07
CA ASN A 77 17.49 -8.35 -9.76
C ASN A 77 16.96 -8.41 -8.32
N SER A 78 17.23 -9.48 -7.58
CA SER A 78 16.59 -9.73 -6.27
C SER A 78 17.59 -10.11 -5.17
N ASN A 79 18.68 -10.78 -5.53
CA ASN A 79 19.74 -11.10 -4.56
C ASN A 79 20.62 -9.88 -4.25
N TYR A 80 20.75 -9.55 -2.97
CA TYR A 80 21.80 -8.66 -2.49
C TYR A 80 23.10 -9.46 -2.35
N TYR A 81 24.05 -9.23 -3.25
CA TYR A 81 25.44 -9.65 -3.04
C TYR A 81 26.14 -8.51 -2.33
N ALA A 82 26.71 -8.79 -1.15
CA ALA A 82 27.44 -7.81 -0.39
C ALA A 82 28.55 -7.17 -1.25
N MET A 83 28.67 -5.84 -1.14
CA MET A 83 29.95 -5.14 -1.25
C MET A 83 30.74 -5.37 0.03
#